data_AF-A0A812ITZ4-F1
#
_entry.id   AF-A0A812ITZ4-F1
#
_cell.length_a   1.000
_cell.length_b   1.000
_cell.length_c   1.000
_cell.angle_alpha   90.00
_cell.angle_beta   90.00
_cell.angle_gamma   90.00
#
_symmetry.space_group_name_H-M   'P 1'
#
loop_
_entity.id
_entity.type
_entity.pdbx_description
1 polymer ?
#
loop_
_entity_poly.entity_id
_entity_poly.type
_entity_poly.pdbx_seq_one_letter_code
_entity_poly.pdbx_strand_id
1 'polypeptide(L)'
;MPACWLALVFGSLTLCARGDACEEDEVKVVLLQTQVRIAASSPALKPVGHSFYSTDPARSAAWWLRYSTSQLLPAAFQSRLNLVGLAESEEASAVQLRDSDGPIKQLHFFKAPNSRSTEGLAMEDFVKAAELSWDSVMQWQQLYSPWTDFHVGLKVDTMRADHLQEDNYSFQYYVPKLANESWNCKVIRAYIPNTTWTVEWHADLLSPRLLDQEFLESRRTEDPDHCRGFEGPEMRETWWKSTFAVANASAARDFAIKVLAAVPRGEPYPWPPQPDCIAAQWVTLPDDGAGERTPVQLHFVEDGIYSSILHGLPELLQYQRDFVRSHQDCINSFMLNNLVLETASLDPFIRRLAETLTPHFVFQVSDGFALIFSFPGNEMVTLQIRSRHSSLVSPTPVKFCT
;
A
#
# COMPACT_ATOMS: atom_id res chain seq x y z
N MET A 1 -28.17 -7.75 -31.44
CA MET A 1 -29.36 -8.45 -30.92
C MET A 1 -29.34 -9.89 -31.42
N PRO A 2 -29.68 -10.91 -30.60
CA PRO A 2 -29.46 -10.96 -29.14
C PRO A 2 -29.00 -12.37 -28.65
N ALA A 3 -28.73 -12.42 -27.34
CA ALA A 3 -28.94 -13.56 -26.43
C ALA A 3 -28.03 -14.80 -26.55
N CYS A 4 -27.22 -15.03 -25.50
CA CYS A 4 -27.25 -16.26 -24.68
C CYS A 4 -25.98 -16.39 -23.81
N TRP A 5 -25.83 -15.56 -22.76
CA TRP A 5 -24.97 -15.90 -21.61
C TRP A 5 -25.57 -15.34 -20.32
N LEU A 6 -26.89 -15.50 -20.16
CA LEU A 6 -27.62 -15.16 -18.95
C LEU A 6 -28.58 -16.30 -18.60
N ALA A 7 -28.01 -17.49 -18.43
CA ALA A 7 -28.70 -18.66 -17.89
C ALA A 7 -27.66 -19.59 -17.28
N LEU A 8 -27.45 -19.50 -15.96
CA LEU A 8 -27.09 -20.58 -15.02
C LEU A 8 -26.55 -20.00 -13.69
N VAL A 9 -27.35 -19.18 -13.00
CA VAL A 9 -27.19 -18.94 -11.54
C VAL A 9 -28.54 -19.06 -10.79
N PHE A 10 -29.55 -19.66 -11.42
CA PHE A 10 -30.81 -19.99 -10.76
C PHE A 10 -31.03 -21.49 -10.87
N GLY A 11 -30.37 -22.25 -10.01
CA GLY A 11 -30.44 -23.71 -10.10
C GLY A 11 -29.75 -24.50 -9.00
N SER A 12 -29.63 -23.96 -7.78
CA SER A 12 -29.23 -24.76 -6.60
C SER A 12 -29.60 -24.05 -5.31
N LEU A 13 -30.90 -23.74 -5.14
CA LEU A 13 -31.49 -23.60 -3.80
C LEU A 13 -31.71 -25.03 -3.29
N THR A 14 -30.63 -25.66 -2.86
CA THR A 14 -30.68 -26.91 -2.11
C THR A 14 -31.28 -26.59 -0.76
N LEU A 15 -32.36 -27.29 -0.38
CA LEU A 15 -32.95 -27.23 0.95
C LEU A 15 -31.91 -27.64 2.00
N CYS A 16 -31.19 -26.66 2.57
CA CYS A 16 -30.31 -26.90 3.69
C CYS A 16 -31.10 -26.86 5.00
N ALA A 17 -31.22 -28.03 5.62
CA ALA A 17 -31.77 -28.19 6.95
C ALA A 17 -30.67 -27.91 7.99
N ARG A 18 -30.85 -26.83 8.77
CA ARG A 18 -30.22 -26.50 10.06
C ARG A 18 -28.67 -26.53 10.16
N GLY A 19 -28.11 -25.33 10.34
CA GLY A 19 -26.88 -25.10 11.10
C GLY A 19 -25.73 -24.52 10.27
N ASP A 20 -25.41 -23.24 10.52
CA ASP A 20 -24.22 -22.41 10.23
C ASP A 20 -23.57 -22.42 8.82
N ALA A 21 -23.61 -23.52 8.08
CA ALA A 21 -22.97 -23.65 6.77
C ALA A 21 -23.63 -22.83 5.64
N CYS A 22 -24.87 -22.37 5.82
CA CYS A 22 -25.59 -21.60 4.79
C CYS A 22 -25.18 -20.13 4.74
N GLU A 23 -24.81 -19.54 5.87
CA GLU A 23 -24.44 -18.11 5.90
C GLU A 23 -23.14 -17.86 5.12
N GLU A 24 -22.16 -18.76 5.22
CA GLU A 24 -20.93 -18.65 4.44
C GLU A 24 -21.17 -18.77 2.94
N ASP A 25 -22.05 -19.67 2.52
CA ASP A 25 -22.36 -19.88 1.09
C ASP A 25 -23.17 -18.71 0.52
N GLU A 26 -24.10 -18.13 1.27
CA GLU A 26 -24.81 -16.92 0.87
C GLU A 26 -23.86 -15.73 0.73
N VAL A 27 -22.93 -15.52 1.69
CA VAL A 27 -21.92 -14.45 1.62
C VAL A 27 -21.03 -14.63 0.39
N LYS A 28 -20.56 -15.86 0.10
CA LYS A 28 -19.75 -16.15 -1.09
C LYS A 28 -20.50 -15.89 -2.38
N VAL A 29 -21.78 -16.27 -2.48
CA VAL A 29 -22.61 -16.03 -3.66
C VAL A 29 -22.86 -14.53 -3.88
N VAL A 30 -23.15 -13.78 -2.82
CA VAL A 30 -23.34 -12.31 -2.91
C VAL A 30 -22.04 -11.62 -3.33
N LEU A 31 -20.89 -12.04 -2.80
CA LEU A 31 -19.57 -11.54 -3.21
C LEU A 31 -19.29 -11.84 -4.68
N LEU A 32 -19.52 -13.07 -5.14
CA LEU A 32 -19.34 -13.46 -6.54
C LEU A 32 -20.25 -12.67 -7.49
N GLN A 33 -21.53 -12.52 -7.16
CA GLN A 33 -22.47 -11.73 -7.98
C GLN A 33 -22.08 -10.25 -8.03
N THR A 34 -21.59 -9.71 -6.91
CA THR A 34 -21.07 -8.34 -6.82
C THR A 34 -19.83 -8.19 -7.70
N GLN A 35 -18.88 -9.13 -7.64
CA GLN A 35 -17.68 -9.16 -8.46
C GLN A 35 -18.01 -9.22 -9.96
N VAL A 36 -18.96 -10.07 -10.38
CA VAL A 36 -19.35 -10.17 -11.81
C VAL A 36 -19.92 -8.86 -12.33
N ARG A 37 -20.79 -8.18 -11.56
CA ARG A 37 -21.36 -6.87 -11.95
C ARG A 37 -20.30 -5.78 -12.01
N ILE A 38 -19.39 -5.78 -11.03
CA ILE A 38 -18.32 -4.81 -10.93
C ILE A 38 -17.30 -5.01 -12.07
N ALA A 39 -16.85 -6.24 -12.32
CA ALA A 39 -15.82 -6.56 -13.32
C ALA A 39 -16.23 -6.15 -14.75
N ALA A 40 -17.51 -6.29 -15.11
CA ALA A 40 -18.02 -5.91 -16.43
C ALA A 40 -17.95 -4.40 -16.74
N SER A 41 -17.67 -3.56 -15.74
CA SER A 41 -17.68 -2.10 -15.87
C SER A 41 -16.50 -1.39 -15.19
N SER A 42 -15.51 -2.14 -14.69
CA SER A 42 -14.42 -1.56 -13.91
C SER A 42 -13.28 -1.11 -14.81
N PRO A 43 -12.93 0.18 -14.80
CA PRO A 43 -11.79 0.65 -15.54
C PRO A 43 -10.51 0.14 -14.88
N ALA A 44 -9.48 -0.13 -15.69
CA ALA A 44 -8.18 -0.52 -15.19
C ALA A 44 -7.58 0.54 -14.26
N LEU A 45 -6.79 0.08 -13.30
CA LEU A 45 -6.03 0.88 -12.35
C LEU A 45 -4.54 0.70 -12.61
N LYS A 46 -4.00 1.58 -13.44
CA LYS A 46 -2.56 1.59 -13.72
C LYS A 46 -1.85 2.29 -12.58
N PRO A 47 -0.81 1.70 -11.98
CA PRO A 47 -0.10 2.42 -10.94
C PRO A 47 0.90 3.43 -11.51
N VAL A 48 0.98 4.57 -10.81
CA VAL A 48 1.84 5.70 -11.19
C VAL A 48 2.99 5.84 -10.20
N GLY A 49 2.68 5.72 -8.91
CA GLY A 49 3.55 6.28 -7.90
C GLY A 49 3.14 5.97 -6.48
N HIS A 50 3.97 6.45 -5.56
CA HIS A 50 3.62 6.65 -4.16
C HIS A 50 3.95 8.08 -3.76
N SER A 51 3.13 8.62 -2.88
CA SER A 51 3.39 9.87 -2.18
C SER A 51 3.63 9.54 -0.71
N PHE A 52 4.50 10.32 -0.07
CA PHE A 52 4.85 10.16 1.33
C PHE A 52 4.84 11.52 2.02
N TYR A 53 4.29 11.55 3.23
CA TYR A 53 4.66 12.58 4.18
C TYR A 53 6.13 12.37 4.60
N SER A 54 6.91 13.44 4.59
CA SER A 54 8.31 13.45 5.03
C SER A 54 8.62 14.71 5.82
N THR A 55 9.33 14.54 6.95
CA THR A 55 9.84 15.69 7.72
C THR A 55 11.08 16.34 7.09
N ASP A 56 11.71 15.66 6.13
CA ASP A 56 12.82 16.16 5.31
C ASP A 56 12.75 15.52 3.91
N PRO A 57 11.94 16.09 3.00
CA PRO A 57 11.73 15.55 1.66
C PRO A 57 13.02 15.39 0.86
N ALA A 58 13.98 16.31 1.02
CA ALA A 58 15.25 16.27 0.31
C ALA A 58 16.08 15.06 0.73
N ARG A 59 16.18 14.78 2.04
CA ARG A 59 16.91 13.61 2.55
C ARG A 59 16.23 12.30 2.21
N SER A 60 14.89 12.23 2.24
CA SER A 60 14.16 11.03 1.76
C SER A 60 14.44 10.76 0.29
N ALA A 61 14.41 11.78 -0.57
CA ALA A 61 14.74 11.63 -1.98
C ALA A 61 16.21 11.26 -2.22
N ALA A 62 17.15 11.89 -1.49
CA ALA A 62 18.58 11.59 -1.59
C ALA A 62 18.89 10.14 -1.23
N TRP A 63 18.17 9.57 -0.25
CA TRP A 63 18.26 8.16 0.10
C TRP A 63 17.91 7.26 -1.09
N TRP A 64 16.81 7.54 -1.80
CA TRP A 64 16.42 6.78 -3.00
C TRP A 64 17.43 6.93 -4.14
N LEU A 65 18.02 8.11 -4.33
CA LEU A 65 19.08 8.32 -5.32
C LEU A 65 20.35 7.53 -5.00
N ARG A 66 20.66 7.33 -3.71
CA ARG A 66 21.81 6.55 -3.26
C ARG A 66 21.55 5.05 -3.40
N TYR A 67 20.44 4.53 -2.91
CA TYR A 67 20.23 3.09 -2.71
C TYR A 67 19.30 2.42 -3.73
N SER A 68 18.85 3.16 -4.74
CA SER A 68 18.00 2.62 -5.79
C SER A 68 18.38 3.15 -7.18
N THR A 69 17.86 2.51 -8.22
CA THR A 69 17.96 2.95 -9.63
C THR A 69 17.03 4.13 -9.92
N SER A 70 17.13 5.18 -9.10
CA SER A 70 16.32 6.39 -9.19
C SER A 70 17.09 7.54 -9.84
N GLN A 71 16.32 8.47 -10.40
CA GLN A 71 16.82 9.79 -10.80
C GLN A 71 15.94 10.89 -10.24
N LEU A 72 16.52 12.06 -9.99
CA LEU A 72 15.76 13.22 -9.53
C LEU A 72 14.82 13.66 -10.65
N LEU A 73 13.55 13.92 -10.33
CA LEU A 73 12.64 14.51 -11.29
C LEU A 73 13.02 15.99 -11.52
N PRO A 74 12.98 16.51 -12.76
CA PRO A 74 13.32 17.91 -13.03
C PRO A 74 12.51 18.88 -12.18
N ALA A 75 13.11 19.99 -11.73
CA ALA A 75 12.41 21.00 -10.93
C ALA A 75 11.11 21.51 -11.60
N ALA A 76 11.12 21.65 -12.93
CA ALA A 76 9.94 22.02 -13.70
C ALA A 76 8.82 20.97 -13.71
N PHE A 77 9.14 19.71 -13.38
CA PHE A 77 8.19 18.63 -13.17
C PHE A 77 7.72 18.59 -11.72
N GLN A 78 8.62 18.85 -10.76
CA GLN A 78 8.28 19.03 -9.34
C GLN A 78 7.25 20.16 -9.15
N SER A 79 7.38 21.26 -9.89
CA SER A 79 6.42 22.37 -9.88
C SER A 79 5.12 22.12 -10.67
N ARG A 80 5.05 21.03 -11.45
CA ARG A 80 3.90 20.68 -12.32
C ARG A 80 3.09 19.51 -11.81
N LEU A 81 3.63 18.73 -10.89
CA LEU A 81 2.86 17.75 -10.17
C LEU A 81 1.88 18.52 -9.29
N ASN A 82 0.66 18.73 -9.75
CA ASN A 82 -0.43 19.07 -8.85
C ASN A 82 -0.85 17.77 -8.16
N LEU A 83 0.05 17.17 -7.38
CA LEU A 83 -0.34 16.21 -6.34
C LEU A 83 -1.07 16.99 -5.24
N VAL A 84 -1.93 16.29 -4.49
CA VAL A 84 -2.56 16.88 -3.30
C VAL A 84 -1.49 17.60 -2.50
N GLY A 85 -1.69 18.90 -2.29
CA GLY A 85 -0.85 19.67 -1.38
C GLY A 85 0.47 20.19 -1.93
N LEU A 86 0.84 20.00 -3.20
CA LEU A 86 2.12 20.53 -3.70
C LEU A 86 2.20 22.07 -3.75
N ALA A 87 1.06 22.73 -3.96
CA ALA A 87 0.98 24.19 -3.92
C ALA A 87 1.05 24.76 -2.48
N GLU A 88 0.76 23.92 -1.48
CA GLU A 88 0.66 24.32 -0.07
C GLU A 88 1.71 23.61 0.81
N SER A 89 2.51 22.71 0.23
CA SER A 89 3.61 22.03 0.91
C SER A 89 4.72 23.03 1.19
N GLU A 90 5.28 22.96 2.39
CA GLU A 90 6.42 23.77 2.80
C GLU A 90 7.66 23.38 1.99
N GLU A 91 7.85 22.08 1.77
CA GLU A 91 8.98 21.51 1.04
C GLU A 91 8.51 20.27 0.26
N ALA A 92 9.15 20.03 -0.89
CA ALA A 92 8.86 18.86 -1.70
C ALA A 92 10.11 18.37 -2.45
N SER A 93 10.20 17.07 -2.65
CA SER A 93 11.18 16.45 -3.52
C SER A 93 10.60 15.21 -4.19
N ALA A 94 11.08 14.85 -5.36
CA ALA A 94 10.55 13.71 -6.09
C ALA A 94 11.60 13.00 -6.93
N VAL A 95 11.50 11.67 -6.99
CA VAL A 95 12.37 10.80 -7.77
C VAL A 95 11.56 9.91 -8.71
N GLN A 96 12.18 9.54 -9.83
CA GLN A 96 11.67 8.55 -10.77
C GLN A 96 12.50 7.29 -10.64
N LEU A 97 11.88 6.21 -10.15
CA LEU A 97 12.47 4.89 -10.16
C LEU A 97 12.48 4.33 -11.59
N ARG A 98 13.56 3.64 -11.96
CA ARG A 98 13.78 3.10 -13.31
C ARG A 98 14.31 1.66 -13.24
N ASP A 99 13.96 0.83 -14.21
CA ASP A 99 14.61 -0.46 -14.48
C ASP A 99 15.30 -0.39 -15.86
N SER A 100 15.75 -1.55 -16.37
CA SER A 100 16.32 -1.67 -17.71
C SER A 100 15.34 -1.27 -18.81
N ASP A 101 14.03 -1.42 -18.55
CA ASP A 101 12.97 -1.26 -19.54
C ASP A 101 12.37 0.16 -19.51
N GLY A 102 12.66 0.93 -18.46
CA GLY A 102 12.41 2.37 -18.40
C GLY A 102 11.87 2.85 -17.05
N PRO A 103 11.10 3.95 -17.03
CA PRO A 103 10.49 4.47 -15.81
C PRO A 103 9.46 3.50 -15.21
N ILE A 104 9.63 3.15 -13.93
CA ILE A 104 8.73 2.23 -13.22
C ILE A 104 7.66 3.00 -12.46
N LYS A 105 8.09 3.86 -11.52
CA LYS A 105 7.25 4.49 -10.49
C LYS A 105 7.82 5.84 -10.10
N GLN A 106 6.96 6.81 -9.85
CA GLN A 106 7.34 8.09 -9.25
C GLN A 106 7.14 8.06 -7.73
N LEU A 107 8.13 8.53 -6.99
CA LEU A 107 8.06 8.67 -5.54
C LEU A 107 8.14 10.15 -5.20
N HIS A 108 7.17 10.62 -4.42
CA HIS A 108 7.05 12.02 -4.03
C HIS A 108 7.09 12.16 -2.52
N PHE A 109 7.88 13.10 -2.03
CA PHE A 109 8.06 13.36 -0.60
C PHE A 109 7.62 14.79 -0.33
N PHE A 110 6.78 14.96 0.68
CA PHE A 110 6.15 16.23 1.00
C PHE A 110 6.27 16.54 2.47
N LYS A 111 6.67 17.77 2.78
CA LYS A 111 6.46 18.38 4.08
C LYS A 111 5.30 19.35 3.95
N ALA A 112 4.29 19.17 4.76
CA ALA A 112 3.07 19.96 4.71
C ALA A 112 2.69 20.44 6.11
N PRO A 113 1.88 21.51 6.22
CA PRO A 113 1.32 21.93 7.49
C PRO A 113 0.62 20.77 8.20
N ASN A 114 0.84 20.68 9.51
CA ASN A 114 0.29 19.61 10.33
C ASN A 114 -0.80 20.13 11.25
N SER A 115 -1.99 19.53 11.13
CA SER A 115 -3.00 19.62 12.17
C SER A 115 -2.61 18.69 13.33
N ARG A 116 -2.78 19.19 14.54
CA ARG A 116 -2.62 18.39 15.76
C ARG A 116 -3.94 17.69 16.09
N SER A 117 -3.88 16.46 16.57
CA SER A 117 -5.04 15.80 17.17
C SER A 117 -5.45 16.51 18.46
N THR A 118 -6.61 16.11 18.99
CA THR A 118 -7.08 16.49 20.33
C THR A 118 -6.08 16.15 21.44
N GLU A 119 -5.27 15.11 21.23
CA GLU A 119 -4.20 14.68 22.14
C GLU A 119 -2.87 15.41 21.89
N GLY A 120 -2.85 16.34 20.93
CA GLY A 120 -1.69 17.14 20.60
C GLY A 120 -0.68 16.46 19.66
N LEU A 121 -0.99 15.29 19.10
CA LEU A 121 -0.10 14.56 18.18
C LEU A 121 -0.17 15.13 16.77
N ALA A 122 0.97 15.19 16.10
CA ALA A 122 1.12 15.56 14.69
C ALA A 122 1.82 14.45 13.90
N MET A 123 1.90 14.58 12.58
CA MET A 123 2.54 13.55 11.74
C MET A 123 4.03 13.37 12.00
N GLU A 124 4.73 14.41 12.46
CA GLU A 124 6.12 14.32 12.89
C GLU A 124 6.31 13.33 14.06
N ASP A 125 5.34 13.26 14.97
CA ASP A 125 5.40 12.37 16.13
C ASP A 125 5.35 10.89 15.68
N PHE A 126 4.53 10.59 14.67
CA PHE A 126 4.45 9.26 14.06
C PHE A 126 5.68 8.91 13.21
N VAL A 127 6.24 9.88 12.48
CA VAL A 127 7.55 9.67 11.80
C VAL A 127 8.63 9.34 12.82
N LYS A 128 8.65 10.02 13.97
CA LYS A 128 9.62 9.74 15.03
C LYS A 128 9.40 8.36 15.66
N ALA A 129 8.15 7.96 15.88
CA ALA A 129 7.81 6.63 16.37
C ALA A 129 8.26 5.52 15.40
N ALA A 130 8.06 5.70 14.10
CA ALA A 130 8.51 4.76 13.08
C ALA A 130 10.04 4.64 13.04
N GLU A 131 10.77 5.76 13.09
CA GLU A 131 12.24 5.79 13.14
C GLU A 131 12.77 5.04 14.37
N LEU A 132 12.27 5.35 15.57
CA LEU A 132 12.71 4.70 16.80
C LEU A 132 12.36 3.20 16.84
N SER A 133 11.20 2.83 16.28
CA SER A 133 10.80 1.43 16.18
C SER A 133 11.71 0.66 15.22
N TRP A 134 12.10 1.28 14.10
CA TRP A 134 13.08 0.72 13.18
C TRP A 134 14.46 0.56 13.83
N ASP A 135 14.93 1.58 14.54
CA ASP A 135 16.23 1.53 15.25
C ASP A 135 16.24 0.41 16.30
N SER A 136 15.16 0.24 17.06
CA SER A 136 14.99 -0.86 18.02
C SER A 136 15.10 -2.24 17.35
N VAL A 137 14.49 -2.41 16.17
CA VAL A 137 14.61 -3.62 15.36
C VAL A 137 16.06 -3.84 14.88
N MET A 138 16.71 -2.79 14.35
CA MET A 138 18.10 -2.86 13.87
C MET A 138 19.13 -3.09 14.98
N GLN A 139 18.80 -2.72 16.23
CA GLN A 139 19.61 -2.98 17.42
C GLN A 139 19.26 -4.31 18.10
N TRP A 140 18.39 -5.13 17.51
CA TRP A 140 17.94 -6.43 18.04
C TRP A 140 17.26 -6.34 19.41
N GLN A 141 16.68 -5.19 19.74
CA GLN A 141 15.88 -5.00 20.96
C GLN A 141 14.46 -5.56 20.80
N GLN A 142 13.98 -5.64 19.56
CA GLN A 142 12.75 -6.34 19.17
C GLN A 142 12.95 -6.99 17.79
N LEU A 143 12.22 -8.07 17.52
CA LEU A 143 12.33 -8.77 16.23
C LEU A 143 11.69 -7.99 15.08
N TYR A 144 10.59 -7.30 15.37
CA TYR A 144 9.73 -6.70 14.38
C TYR A 144 9.00 -5.46 14.94
N SER A 145 8.40 -4.69 14.05
CA SER A 145 7.50 -3.59 14.42
C SER A 145 6.38 -3.47 13.38
N PRO A 146 5.14 -3.18 13.80
CA PRO A 146 4.03 -2.96 12.89
C PRO A 146 4.27 -1.80 11.89
N TRP A 147 5.13 -0.83 12.23
CA TRP A 147 5.55 0.24 11.32
C TRP A 147 6.21 -0.29 10.03
N THR A 148 6.81 -1.48 10.09
CA THR A 148 7.45 -2.09 8.93
C THR A 148 6.45 -2.62 7.90
N ASP A 149 5.16 -2.71 8.24
CA ASP A 149 4.07 -3.05 7.31
C ASP A 149 3.50 -1.86 6.55
N PHE A 150 4.02 -0.64 6.76
CA PHE A 150 3.91 0.41 5.74
C PHE A 150 5.07 0.28 4.78
N HIS A 151 4.87 -0.42 3.67
CA HIS A 151 5.95 -0.58 2.70
C HIS A 151 5.52 -0.66 1.25
N VAL A 152 6.43 -0.19 0.39
CA VAL A 152 6.34 -0.37 -1.06
C VAL A 152 7.15 -1.59 -1.46
N GLY A 153 6.51 -2.55 -2.13
CA GLY A 153 7.17 -3.72 -2.70
C GLY A 153 7.78 -3.39 -4.06
N LEU A 154 9.05 -3.74 -4.25
CA LEU A 154 9.82 -3.55 -5.47
C LEU A 154 10.57 -4.83 -5.86
N LYS A 155 10.94 -4.91 -7.14
CA LYS A 155 11.87 -5.92 -7.64
C LYS A 155 13.31 -5.53 -7.24
N VAL A 156 14.16 -6.53 -6.97
CA VAL A 156 15.54 -6.30 -6.52
C VAL A 156 16.44 -5.64 -7.57
N ASP A 157 16.11 -5.72 -8.85
CA ASP A 157 16.81 -5.00 -9.93
C ASP A 157 16.79 -3.48 -9.76
N THR A 158 15.84 -2.95 -8.98
CA THR A 158 15.77 -1.53 -8.62
C THR A 158 16.68 -1.12 -7.46
N MET A 159 17.34 -2.09 -6.81
CA MET A 159 18.20 -1.89 -5.65
C MET A 159 19.65 -1.61 -6.07
N ARG A 160 20.28 -0.61 -5.45
CA ARG A 160 21.73 -0.38 -5.57
C ARG A 160 22.48 -1.07 -4.45
N ALA A 161 22.63 -2.37 -4.62
CA ALA A 161 23.27 -3.26 -3.67
C ALA A 161 24.73 -2.87 -3.37
N ASP A 162 25.47 -2.43 -4.39
CA ASP A 162 26.82 -1.89 -4.30
C ASP A 162 26.92 -0.79 -3.24
N HIS A 163 26.01 0.17 -3.28
CA HIS A 163 25.98 1.30 -2.34
C HIS A 163 25.51 0.89 -0.94
N LEU A 164 24.53 -0.02 -0.83
CA LEU A 164 24.11 -0.54 0.48
C LEU A 164 25.28 -1.20 1.21
N GLN A 165 26.10 -1.97 0.49
CA GLN A 165 27.28 -2.62 1.05
C GLN A 165 28.42 -1.63 1.35
N GLU A 166 28.72 -0.72 0.42
CA GLU A 166 29.75 0.32 0.60
C GLU A 166 29.48 1.15 1.87
N ASP A 167 28.22 1.52 2.09
CA ASP A 167 27.80 2.34 3.23
C ASP A 167 27.51 1.51 4.50
N ASN A 168 27.67 0.18 4.44
CA ASN A 168 27.32 -0.76 5.51
C ASN A 168 25.89 -0.54 6.05
N TYR A 169 24.96 -0.22 5.14
CA TYR A 169 23.60 0.21 5.49
C TYR A 169 22.83 -0.87 6.27
N SER A 170 22.01 -0.44 7.24
CA SER A 170 21.20 -1.34 8.06
C SER A 170 19.86 -1.66 7.38
N PHE A 171 19.57 -2.95 7.22
CA PHE A 171 18.32 -3.47 6.67
C PHE A 171 17.98 -4.81 7.31
N GLN A 172 16.72 -5.22 7.20
CA GLN A 172 16.30 -6.58 7.54
C GLN A 172 16.47 -7.48 6.32
N TYR A 173 17.06 -8.65 6.52
CA TYR A 173 17.15 -9.70 5.50
C TYR A 173 16.42 -10.95 5.99
N TYR A 174 15.20 -11.15 5.50
CA TYR A 174 14.35 -12.27 5.90
C TYR A 174 14.69 -13.53 5.10
N VAL A 175 14.94 -14.62 5.84
CA VAL A 175 15.13 -15.96 5.29
C VAL A 175 14.05 -16.87 5.90
N PRO A 176 13.01 -17.27 5.14
CA PRO A 176 11.91 -18.09 5.67
C PRO A 176 12.39 -19.41 6.28
N LYS A 177 11.80 -19.84 7.41
CA LYS A 177 12.25 -21.00 8.22
C LYS A 177 11.88 -22.39 7.67
N LEU A 178 11.27 -22.54 6.48
CA LEU A 178 10.82 -23.86 6.02
C LEU A 178 11.98 -24.83 5.72
N ALA A 179 11.87 -26.00 6.35
CA ALA A 179 12.91 -27.01 6.61
C ALA A 179 13.44 -27.81 5.40
N ASN A 180 13.09 -27.43 4.17
CA ASN A 180 13.47 -28.20 2.97
C ASN A 180 14.23 -27.39 1.92
N GLU A 181 14.76 -26.20 2.28
CA GLU A 181 15.51 -25.31 1.38
C GLU A 181 14.76 -24.96 0.07
N SER A 182 13.46 -25.24 -0.01
CA SER A 182 12.68 -25.23 -1.25
C SER A 182 11.99 -23.90 -1.53
N TRP A 183 12.11 -22.93 -0.62
CA TRP A 183 11.63 -21.57 -0.83
C TRP A 183 12.77 -20.60 -1.15
N ASN A 184 12.55 -19.90 -2.25
CA ASN A 184 13.52 -19.13 -3.01
C ASN A 184 13.32 -17.60 -2.85
N CYS A 185 12.46 -17.17 -1.92
CA CYS A 185 12.07 -15.77 -1.78
C CYS A 185 12.80 -15.15 -0.60
N LYS A 186 13.80 -14.32 -0.92
CA LYS A 186 14.52 -13.52 0.06
C LYS A 186 13.98 -12.10 0.01
N VAL A 187 13.74 -11.52 1.17
CA VAL A 187 13.21 -10.17 1.27
C VAL A 187 14.23 -9.30 1.98
N ILE A 188 14.56 -8.17 1.34
CA ILE A 188 15.37 -7.11 1.95
C ILE A 188 14.43 -5.95 2.25
N ARG A 189 14.35 -5.52 3.50
CA ARG A 189 13.53 -4.39 3.92
C ARG A 189 14.40 -3.28 4.51
N ALA A 190 14.16 -2.04 4.10
CA ALA A 190 14.90 -0.88 4.56
C ALA A 190 13.98 0.28 4.89
N TYR A 191 14.28 1.02 5.96
CA TYR A 191 13.56 2.23 6.32
C TYR A 191 13.84 3.38 5.36
N ILE A 192 12.78 4.08 4.96
CA ILE A 192 12.88 5.32 4.18
C ILE A 192 12.96 6.47 5.19
N PRO A 193 14.11 7.15 5.29
CA PRO A 193 14.35 8.12 6.35
C PRO A 193 13.32 9.26 6.31
N ASN A 194 12.97 9.76 7.50
CA ASN A 194 12.03 10.88 7.72
C ASN A 194 10.59 10.60 7.29
N THR A 195 10.20 9.34 7.10
CA THR A 195 8.82 8.94 6.75
C THR A 195 8.30 7.90 7.74
N THR A 196 7.03 7.50 7.63
CA THR A 196 6.49 6.32 8.34
C THR A 196 6.63 5.03 7.53
N TRP A 197 7.38 5.04 6.43
CA TRP A 197 7.39 3.98 5.43
C TRP A 197 8.75 3.29 5.33
N THR A 198 8.69 2.03 4.92
CA THR A 198 9.85 1.24 4.51
C THR A 198 9.71 0.85 3.02
N VAL A 199 10.78 0.33 2.44
CA VAL A 199 10.76 -0.34 1.15
C VAL A 199 11.11 -1.80 1.34
N GLU A 200 10.50 -2.65 0.51
CA GLU A 200 10.74 -4.07 0.49
C GLU A 200 11.17 -4.52 -0.92
N TRP A 201 12.38 -5.07 -1.06
CA TRP A 201 12.85 -5.67 -2.30
C TRP A 201 12.72 -7.18 -2.27
N HIS A 202 12.15 -7.73 -3.34
CA HIS A 202 12.13 -9.17 -3.57
C HIS A 202 13.37 -9.62 -4.33
N ALA A 203 14.27 -10.29 -3.60
CA ALA A 203 15.44 -10.94 -4.15
C ALA A 203 15.09 -12.38 -4.56
N ASP A 204 14.99 -12.61 -5.86
CA ASP A 204 14.98 -13.97 -6.43
C ASP A 204 16.38 -14.61 -6.24
N LEU A 205 16.44 -15.91 -5.96
CA LEU A 205 17.70 -16.68 -5.84
C LEU A 205 18.57 -16.63 -7.09
N LEU A 206 17.96 -16.46 -8.26
CA LEU A 206 18.67 -16.39 -9.55
C LEU A 206 19.23 -14.99 -9.85
N SER A 207 18.86 -13.98 -9.05
CA SER A 207 19.48 -12.68 -9.18
C SER A 207 20.95 -12.83 -8.80
N PRO A 208 21.92 -12.54 -9.70
CA PRO A 208 23.34 -12.73 -9.43
C PRO A 208 23.68 -12.05 -8.11
N ARG A 209 24.29 -12.80 -7.17
CA ARG A 209 24.58 -12.40 -5.78
C ARG A 209 24.90 -10.91 -5.68
N LEU A 210 23.87 -10.10 -5.42
CA LEU A 210 23.97 -8.64 -5.49
C LEU A 210 24.78 -8.09 -4.31
N LEU A 211 24.80 -8.83 -3.21
CA LEU A 211 25.48 -8.51 -1.97
C LEU A 211 26.39 -9.66 -1.55
N ASP A 212 27.49 -9.31 -0.89
CA ASP A 212 28.38 -10.26 -0.25
C ASP A 212 27.62 -11.11 0.79
N GLN A 213 27.94 -12.41 0.87
CA GLN A 213 27.21 -13.33 1.73
C GLN A 213 27.45 -13.03 3.22
N GLU A 214 28.66 -12.63 3.61
CA GLU A 214 28.97 -12.26 4.99
C GLU A 214 28.17 -11.01 5.38
N PHE A 215 28.08 -10.04 4.47
CA PHE A 215 27.26 -8.84 4.66
C PHE A 215 25.78 -9.19 4.85
N LEU A 216 25.21 -10.05 4.01
CA LEU A 216 23.83 -10.53 4.13
C LEU A 216 23.56 -11.28 5.44
N GLU A 217 24.43 -12.23 5.80
CA GLU A 217 24.27 -12.99 7.05
C GLU A 217 24.38 -12.07 8.28
N SER A 218 25.21 -11.01 8.24
CA SER A 218 25.28 -10.00 9.30
C SER A 218 24.01 -9.15 9.47
N ARG A 219 23.06 -9.25 8.52
CA ARG A 219 21.77 -8.55 8.50
C ARG A 219 20.57 -9.50 8.57
N ARG A 220 20.82 -10.80 8.76
CA ARG A 220 19.79 -11.82 8.75
C ARG A 220 18.84 -11.63 9.93
N THR A 221 17.57 -11.42 9.61
CA THR A 221 16.48 -11.33 10.58
C THR A 221 15.66 -12.62 10.51
N GLU A 222 15.27 -13.16 11.68
CA GLU A 222 14.34 -14.28 11.71
C GLU A 222 12.98 -13.86 11.11
N ASP A 223 12.26 -14.80 10.49
CA ASP A 223 10.90 -14.52 10.01
C ASP A 223 10.02 -14.16 11.21
N PRO A 224 9.46 -12.93 11.27
CA PRO A 224 8.61 -12.49 12.37
C PRO A 224 7.27 -13.23 12.38
N ASP A 225 6.90 -13.88 11.28
CA ASP A 225 5.68 -14.67 11.18
C ASP A 225 6.00 -16.16 11.06
N HIS A 226 5.84 -16.86 12.18
CA HIS A 226 6.01 -18.30 12.27
C HIS A 226 4.76 -19.10 11.86
N CYS A 227 3.62 -18.44 11.72
CA CYS A 227 2.33 -19.05 11.36
C CYS A 227 2.09 -19.07 9.85
N ARG A 228 2.85 -18.26 9.12
CA ARG A 228 2.90 -18.22 7.67
C ARG A 228 3.12 -19.61 7.06
N GLY A 229 2.03 -20.21 6.60
CA GLY A 229 1.96 -21.54 6.00
C GLY A 229 1.96 -21.44 4.48
N PHE A 230 3.06 -21.81 3.84
CA PHE A 230 3.20 -21.71 2.39
C PHE A 230 2.82 -23.01 1.68
N GLU A 231 1.53 -23.22 1.44
CA GLU A 231 1.05 -24.28 0.54
C GLU A 231 0.50 -23.67 -0.75
N GLY A 232 1.37 -23.34 -1.72
CA GLY A 232 0.90 -22.97 -3.06
C GLY A 232 1.93 -22.35 -4.01
N PRO A 233 1.87 -22.63 -5.33
CA PRO A 233 2.72 -22.01 -6.35
C PRO A 233 2.40 -20.52 -6.62
N GLU A 234 1.32 -19.99 -6.06
CA GLU A 234 0.73 -18.69 -6.41
C GLU A 234 1.54 -17.45 -5.99
N MET A 235 2.58 -17.58 -5.17
CA MET A 235 3.39 -16.42 -4.75
C MET A 235 4.48 -16.02 -5.75
N ARG A 236 4.71 -16.80 -6.81
CA ARG A 236 5.82 -16.55 -7.75
C ARG A 236 5.55 -15.43 -8.75
N GLU A 237 4.29 -15.08 -8.99
CA GLU A 237 3.95 -14.39 -10.24
C GLU A 237 3.88 -12.86 -10.14
N THR A 238 3.93 -12.24 -8.96
CA THR A 238 3.71 -10.79 -8.89
C THR A 238 4.27 -10.15 -7.59
N TRP A 239 5.36 -9.36 -7.63
CA TRP A 239 5.88 -8.63 -6.43
C TRP A 239 5.67 -7.12 -6.47
N TRP A 240 4.75 -6.64 -7.30
CA TRP A 240 4.39 -5.23 -7.29
C TRP A 240 3.27 -5.01 -6.28
N LYS A 241 3.64 -4.76 -5.01
CA LYS A 241 2.68 -4.61 -3.90
C LYS A 241 2.81 -3.28 -3.16
N SER A 242 1.72 -2.84 -2.56
CA SER A 242 1.71 -1.83 -1.51
C SER A 242 1.14 -2.46 -0.25
N THR A 243 1.93 -2.48 0.81
CA THR A 243 1.50 -3.01 2.10
C THR A 243 1.10 -1.86 3.00
N PHE A 244 -0.01 -2.07 3.71
CA PHE A 244 -0.51 -1.16 4.71
C PHE A 244 -0.78 -1.93 5.98
N ALA A 245 -0.31 -1.39 7.10
CA ALA A 245 -0.77 -1.83 8.40
C ALA A 245 -2.20 -1.30 8.62
N VAL A 246 -3.09 -2.16 9.10
CA VAL A 246 -4.53 -1.92 9.21
C VAL A 246 -5.08 -2.42 10.54
N ALA A 247 -6.25 -1.93 10.93
CA ALA A 247 -6.96 -2.46 12.09
C ALA A 247 -7.89 -3.63 11.76
N ASN A 248 -8.31 -3.75 10.50
CA ASN A 248 -9.15 -4.84 10.01
C ASN A 248 -8.89 -5.11 8.50
N ALA A 249 -8.03 -6.07 8.20
CA ALA A 249 -7.64 -6.56 6.89
C ALA A 249 -8.82 -7.12 6.10
N SER A 250 -9.78 -7.81 6.73
CA SER A 250 -10.98 -8.28 6.00
C SER A 250 -11.82 -7.10 5.51
N ALA A 251 -12.08 -6.11 6.37
CA ALA A 251 -12.83 -4.92 6.00
C ALA A 251 -12.09 -4.10 4.93
N ALA A 252 -10.76 -4.01 5.01
CA ALA A 252 -9.94 -3.36 3.99
C ALA A 252 -10.02 -4.09 2.63
N ARG A 253 -9.91 -5.43 2.64
CA ARG A 253 -10.08 -6.28 1.46
C ARG A 253 -11.45 -6.09 0.84
N ASP A 254 -12.51 -6.19 1.62
CA ASP A 254 -13.89 -6.12 1.14
C ASP A 254 -14.20 -4.73 0.58
N PHE A 255 -13.66 -3.67 1.21
CA PHE A 255 -13.74 -2.31 0.67
C PHE A 255 -13.00 -2.18 -0.67
N ALA A 256 -11.79 -2.74 -0.79
CA ALA A 256 -11.04 -2.74 -2.04
C ALA A 256 -11.79 -3.51 -3.16
N ILE A 257 -12.40 -4.65 -2.85
CA ILE A 257 -13.25 -5.38 -3.82
C ILE A 257 -14.42 -4.51 -4.26
N LYS A 258 -15.13 -3.91 -3.31
CA LYS A 258 -16.35 -3.13 -3.58
C LYS A 258 -16.08 -1.84 -4.35
N VAL A 259 -15.06 -1.09 -3.97
CA VAL A 259 -14.77 0.24 -4.55
C VAL A 259 -13.81 0.15 -5.72
N LEU A 260 -12.71 -0.60 -5.58
CA LEU A 260 -11.65 -0.67 -6.57
C LEU A 260 -11.81 -1.81 -7.58
N ALA A 261 -12.82 -2.67 -7.42
CA ALA A 261 -12.97 -3.89 -8.20
C ALA A 261 -11.78 -4.85 -8.08
N ALA A 262 -11.11 -4.82 -6.93
CA ALA A 262 -9.99 -5.70 -6.69
C ALA A 262 -10.48 -7.16 -6.59
N VAL A 263 -9.61 -8.11 -6.94
CA VAL A 263 -9.90 -9.54 -6.88
C VAL A 263 -9.12 -10.14 -5.69
N PRO A 264 -9.76 -10.94 -4.81
CA PRO A 264 -9.05 -11.65 -3.75
C PRO A 264 -7.93 -12.53 -4.31
N ARG A 265 -6.88 -12.72 -3.53
CA ARG A 265 -5.79 -13.65 -3.87
C ARG A 265 -5.56 -14.61 -2.71
N GLY A 266 -5.08 -15.82 -3.02
CA GLY A 266 -4.61 -16.75 -2.01
C GLY A 266 -3.54 -16.12 -1.12
N GLU A 267 -3.63 -16.36 0.17
CA GLU A 267 -2.74 -15.79 1.18
C GLU A 267 -2.05 -16.89 1.97
N PRO A 268 -0.76 -16.70 2.31
CA PRO A 268 0.00 -17.70 3.05
C PRO A 268 -0.17 -17.57 4.58
N TYR A 269 -1.14 -16.78 5.03
CA TYR A 269 -1.41 -16.52 6.44
C TYR A 269 -2.68 -17.27 6.83
N PRO A 270 -2.75 -17.83 8.04
CA PRO A 270 -3.95 -18.51 8.48
C PRO A 270 -5.14 -17.54 8.51
N TRP A 271 -6.26 -17.96 7.94
CA TRP A 271 -7.53 -17.24 8.01
C TRP A 271 -8.67 -18.16 8.44
N PRO A 272 -9.53 -17.79 9.42
CA PRO A 272 -9.51 -16.56 10.23
C PRO A 272 -8.22 -16.34 11.05
N PRO A 273 -7.96 -15.10 11.55
CA PRO A 273 -6.78 -14.79 12.37
C PRO A 273 -6.59 -15.78 13.52
N GLN A 274 -5.36 -16.26 13.70
CA GLN A 274 -5.00 -17.15 14.82
C GLN A 274 -4.25 -16.37 15.92
N PRO A 275 -4.37 -16.77 17.19
CA PRO A 275 -3.57 -16.18 18.27
C PRO A 275 -2.07 -16.28 17.97
N ASP A 276 -1.32 -15.24 18.33
CA ASP A 276 0.13 -15.13 18.11
C ASP A 276 0.58 -15.19 16.64
N CYS A 277 -0.36 -15.06 15.68
CA CYS A 277 -0.08 -14.99 14.25
C CYS A 277 -0.40 -13.61 13.68
N ILE A 278 0.47 -13.08 12.82
CA ILE A 278 0.13 -11.90 12.03
C ILE A 278 -1.02 -12.32 11.10
N ALA A 279 -2.06 -11.49 11.02
CA ALA A 279 -3.14 -11.72 10.10
C ALA A 279 -3.00 -10.78 8.91
N ALA A 280 -3.22 -11.28 7.70
CA ALA A 280 -3.10 -10.44 6.52
C ALA A 280 -4.04 -10.89 5.41
N GLN A 281 -4.44 -9.92 4.57
CA GLN A 281 -5.31 -10.14 3.41
C GLN A 281 -4.72 -9.51 2.14
N TRP A 282 -4.89 -10.19 1.00
CA TRP A 282 -4.43 -9.73 -0.31
C TRP A 282 -5.58 -9.49 -1.29
N VAL A 283 -5.44 -8.43 -2.07
CA VAL A 283 -6.20 -8.25 -3.30
C VAL A 283 -5.29 -7.82 -4.44
N THR A 284 -5.69 -8.14 -5.67
CA THR A 284 -5.05 -7.67 -6.89
C THR A 284 -5.95 -6.64 -7.57
N LEU A 285 -5.40 -5.47 -7.91
CA LEU A 285 -6.13 -4.42 -8.61
C LEU A 285 -6.40 -4.82 -10.08
N PRO A 286 -7.53 -4.39 -10.66
CA PRO A 286 -7.82 -4.62 -12.07
C PRO A 286 -6.79 -3.92 -12.96
N ASP A 287 -6.27 -4.65 -13.93
CA ASP A 287 -5.32 -4.16 -14.93
C ASP A 287 -5.92 -4.24 -16.34
N ASP A 288 -5.44 -3.40 -17.27
CA ASP A 288 -5.92 -3.41 -18.65
C ASP A 288 -5.33 -4.56 -19.49
N GLY A 289 -4.36 -5.30 -18.94
CA GLY A 289 -3.66 -6.40 -19.61
C GLY A 289 -2.90 -5.95 -20.86
N ALA A 290 -2.81 -4.64 -21.11
CA ALA A 290 -2.18 -4.06 -22.29
C ALA A 290 -0.69 -3.78 -22.07
N GLY A 291 -0.16 -4.10 -20.89
CA GLY A 291 1.27 -4.03 -20.58
C GLY A 291 1.85 -5.38 -20.17
N GLU A 292 3.15 -5.56 -20.39
CA GLU A 292 3.98 -6.63 -19.78
C GLU A 292 4.13 -6.46 -18.25
N ARG A 293 3.39 -5.52 -17.65
CA ARG A 293 3.51 -5.17 -16.24
C ARG A 293 2.52 -5.98 -15.43
N THR A 294 3.08 -6.59 -14.40
CA THR A 294 2.37 -7.31 -13.35
C THR A 294 1.29 -6.43 -12.68
N PRO A 295 0.06 -6.95 -12.47
CA PRO A 295 -0.95 -6.26 -11.69
C PRO A 295 -0.48 -5.90 -10.28
N VAL A 296 -0.97 -4.77 -9.76
CA VAL A 296 -0.63 -4.30 -8.41
C VAL A 296 -1.41 -5.07 -7.37
N GLN A 297 -0.71 -5.48 -6.31
CA GLN A 297 -1.34 -6.06 -5.13
C GLN A 297 -1.47 -5.02 -4.00
N LEU A 298 -2.60 -5.04 -3.31
CA LEU A 298 -2.73 -4.42 -2.00
C LEU A 298 -2.63 -5.52 -0.95
N HIS A 299 -1.80 -5.28 0.05
CA HIS A 299 -1.53 -6.20 1.15
C HIS A 299 -1.90 -5.48 2.45
N PHE A 300 -2.88 -6.02 3.17
CA PHE A 300 -3.40 -5.42 4.39
C PHE A 300 -2.98 -6.28 5.57
N VAL A 301 -2.20 -5.72 6.51
CA VAL A 301 -1.64 -6.44 7.66
C VAL A 301 -2.26 -5.98 8.96
N GLU A 302 -2.85 -6.91 9.70
CA GLU A 302 -3.23 -6.76 11.11
C GLU A 302 -2.11 -7.35 11.97
N ASP A 303 -1.28 -6.50 12.57
CA ASP A 303 -0.26 -6.90 13.53
C ASP A 303 -0.69 -6.53 14.96
N GLY A 304 -1.15 -7.54 15.69
CA GLY A 304 -1.48 -7.43 17.12
C GLY A 304 -0.41 -8.03 18.04
N ILE A 305 0.72 -8.48 17.51
CA ILE A 305 1.75 -9.23 18.25
C ILE A 305 2.87 -8.32 18.67
N TYR A 306 3.35 -7.50 17.74
CA TYR A 306 4.53 -6.67 17.95
C TYR A 306 4.13 -5.26 18.39
N SER A 307 4.93 -4.69 19.27
CA SER A 307 4.73 -3.34 19.76
C SER A 307 5.47 -2.31 18.91
N SER A 308 5.12 -1.04 19.13
CA SER A 308 5.83 0.11 18.57
C SER A 308 6.46 0.94 19.69
N ILE A 309 7.47 1.74 19.34
CA ILE A 309 8.12 2.68 20.25
C ILE A 309 7.45 4.05 20.14
N LEU A 310 7.22 4.70 21.28
CA LEU A 310 6.47 5.97 21.46
C LEU A 310 4.99 5.94 21.08
N HIS A 311 4.67 5.70 19.81
CA HIS A 311 3.30 5.70 19.29
C HIS A 311 3.07 4.50 18.37
N GLY A 312 1.89 3.88 18.45
CA GLY A 312 1.52 2.73 17.65
C GLY A 312 0.54 3.06 16.53
N LEU A 313 0.17 2.00 15.81
CA LEU A 313 -0.88 2.04 14.79
C LEU A 313 -2.27 2.42 15.34
N PRO A 314 -2.68 2.01 16.56
CA PRO A 314 -3.97 2.43 17.11
C PRO A 314 -4.09 3.95 17.25
N GLU A 315 -3.04 4.63 17.73
CA GLU A 315 -3.00 6.08 17.86
C GLU A 315 -3.01 6.78 16.50
N LEU A 316 -2.27 6.25 15.52
CA LEU A 316 -2.28 6.77 14.15
C LEU A 316 -3.65 6.62 13.49
N LEU A 317 -4.30 5.46 13.67
CA LEU A 317 -5.65 5.22 13.18
C LEU A 317 -6.65 6.18 13.81
N GLN A 318 -6.55 6.41 15.11
CA GLN A 318 -7.42 7.33 15.83
C GLN A 318 -7.20 8.77 15.37
N TYR A 319 -5.94 9.20 15.24
CA TYR A 319 -5.56 10.49 14.63
C TYR A 319 -6.26 10.69 13.29
N GLN A 320 -6.21 9.68 12.42
CA GLN A 320 -6.82 9.80 11.09
C GLN A 320 -8.33 9.71 11.07
N ARG A 321 -8.91 8.83 11.89
CA ARG A 321 -10.36 8.68 11.99
C ARG A 321 -11.02 9.96 12.50
N ASP A 322 -10.44 10.58 13.51
CA ASP A 322 -10.97 11.85 14.05
C ASP A 322 -10.87 12.96 13.01
N PHE A 323 -9.78 13.00 12.26
CA PHE A 323 -9.60 13.92 11.16
C PHE A 323 -10.70 13.77 10.08
N VAL A 324 -10.84 12.58 9.50
CA VAL A 324 -11.80 12.30 8.41
C VAL A 324 -13.25 12.58 8.85
N ARG A 325 -13.57 12.41 10.14
CA ARG A 325 -14.89 12.73 10.69
C ARG A 325 -15.15 14.22 10.87
N SER A 326 -14.12 14.98 11.25
CA SER A 326 -14.25 16.39 11.64
C SER A 326 -13.97 17.37 10.50
N HIS A 327 -13.23 16.97 9.47
CA HIS A 327 -12.80 17.83 8.38
C HIS A 327 -13.22 17.25 7.02
N GLN A 328 -14.28 17.79 6.44
CA GLN A 328 -14.86 17.32 5.18
C GLN A 328 -14.43 18.13 3.95
N ASP A 329 -13.73 19.26 4.16
CA ASP A 329 -13.40 20.25 3.13
C ASP A 329 -11.90 20.51 2.98
N CYS A 330 -11.06 19.84 3.78
CA CYS A 330 -9.61 19.90 3.69
C CYS A 330 -8.98 18.53 3.97
N ILE A 331 -7.72 18.36 3.61
CA ILE A 331 -6.93 17.13 3.79
C ILE A 331 -5.84 17.37 4.84
N ASN A 332 -5.38 16.33 5.54
CA ASN A 332 -4.23 16.43 6.43
C ASN A 332 -2.97 15.86 5.79
N SER A 333 -1.86 16.08 6.47
CA SER A 333 -0.54 15.60 6.08
C SER A 333 -0.44 14.08 5.96
N PHE A 334 -1.16 13.29 6.78
CA PHE A 334 -1.14 11.84 6.62
C PHE A 334 -1.73 11.39 5.30
N MET A 335 -2.78 12.05 4.77
CA MET A 335 -3.34 11.68 3.47
C MET A 335 -2.31 11.78 2.32
N LEU A 336 -1.16 12.43 2.54
CA LEU A 336 -0.03 12.41 1.60
C LEU A 336 0.67 11.05 1.54
N ASN A 337 0.51 10.18 2.53
CA ASN A 337 0.93 8.77 2.49
C ASN A 337 -0.07 7.96 1.66
N ASN A 338 0.06 8.01 0.32
CA ASN A 338 -0.89 7.37 -0.57
C ASN A 338 -0.23 6.62 -1.73
N LEU A 339 -0.89 5.54 -2.15
CA LEU A 339 -0.62 4.91 -3.44
C LEU A 339 -1.34 5.70 -4.53
N VAL A 340 -0.60 6.08 -5.57
CA VAL A 340 -1.10 6.85 -6.71
C VAL A 340 -1.35 5.94 -7.90
N LEU A 341 -2.60 5.95 -8.38
CA LEU A 341 -3.10 5.19 -9.51
C LEU A 341 -3.61 6.13 -10.60
N GLU A 342 -3.74 5.62 -11.81
CA GLU A 342 -4.30 6.28 -12.98
C GLU A 342 -5.37 5.39 -13.61
N THR A 343 -6.41 6.02 -14.15
CA THR A 343 -7.53 5.35 -14.79
C THR A 343 -8.15 6.22 -15.89
N ALA A 344 -8.94 5.60 -16.77
CA ALA A 344 -9.59 6.29 -17.88
C ALA A 344 -10.71 7.25 -17.43
N SER A 345 -11.38 6.96 -16.30
CA SER A 345 -12.41 7.84 -15.71
C SER A 345 -12.50 7.67 -14.20
N LEU A 346 -12.68 8.77 -13.46
CA LEU A 346 -12.94 8.73 -12.01
C LEU A 346 -14.39 8.34 -11.66
N ASP A 347 -15.32 8.47 -12.61
CA ASP A 347 -16.75 8.39 -12.33
C ASP A 347 -17.23 7.03 -11.76
N PRO A 348 -16.68 5.87 -12.15
CA PRO A 348 -17.03 4.60 -11.52
C PRO A 348 -16.65 4.56 -10.03
N PHE A 349 -15.49 5.12 -9.66
CA PHE A 349 -15.00 5.14 -8.28
C PHE A 349 -15.79 6.12 -7.43
N ILE A 350 -16.07 7.32 -7.96
CA ILE A 350 -16.91 8.33 -7.29
C ILE A 350 -18.30 7.74 -6.97
N ARG A 351 -18.92 7.02 -7.91
CA ARG A 351 -20.23 6.37 -7.66
C ARG A 351 -20.16 5.34 -6.53
N ARG A 352 -19.16 4.46 -6.56
CA ARG A 352 -19.00 3.42 -5.53
C ARG A 352 -18.71 4.01 -4.16
N LEU A 353 -17.89 5.07 -4.10
CA LEU A 353 -17.63 5.80 -2.85
C LEU A 353 -18.89 6.49 -2.31
N ALA A 354 -19.73 7.04 -3.19
CA ALA A 354 -21.02 7.59 -2.80
C ALA A 354 -21.98 6.50 -2.27
N GLU A 355 -22.00 5.33 -2.91
CA GLU A 355 -22.80 4.16 -2.46
C GLU A 355 -22.33 3.60 -1.11
N THR A 356 -21.04 3.73 -0.77
CA THR A 356 -20.48 3.35 0.53
C THR A 356 -20.49 4.48 1.56
N LEU A 357 -21.03 5.65 1.21
CA LEU A 357 -20.98 6.87 2.05
C LEU A 357 -19.57 7.19 2.53
N THR A 358 -18.56 6.94 1.70
CA THR A 358 -17.16 7.15 2.04
C THR A 358 -16.73 8.58 1.71
N PRO A 359 -16.23 9.35 2.70
CA PRO A 359 -15.66 10.67 2.46
C PRO A 359 -14.53 10.60 1.44
N HIS A 360 -14.56 11.51 0.48
CA HIS A 360 -13.56 11.59 -0.57
C HIS A 360 -13.47 13.02 -1.11
N PHE A 361 -12.31 13.35 -1.68
CA PHE A 361 -12.06 14.65 -2.28
C PHE A 361 -11.74 14.48 -3.76
N VAL A 362 -12.37 15.30 -4.59
CA VAL A 362 -12.05 15.41 -6.02
C VAL A 362 -11.49 16.80 -6.26
N PHE A 363 -10.30 16.88 -6.84
CA PHE A 363 -9.61 18.14 -7.08
C PHE A 363 -8.94 18.15 -8.45
N GLN A 364 -8.66 19.35 -8.93
CA GLN A 364 -8.04 19.55 -10.22
C GLN A 364 -6.52 19.40 -10.11
N VAL A 365 -5.94 18.68 -11.06
CA VAL A 365 -4.50 18.53 -11.24
C VAL A 365 -4.09 19.06 -12.61
N SER A 366 -2.79 19.22 -12.89
CA SER A 366 -2.29 19.94 -14.08
C SER A 366 -2.97 19.51 -15.38
N ASP A 367 -3.13 18.20 -15.55
CA ASP A 367 -3.64 17.59 -16.78
C ASP A 367 -4.92 16.77 -16.56
N GLY A 368 -5.71 17.08 -15.52
CA GLY A 368 -6.96 16.38 -15.24
C GLY A 368 -7.50 16.54 -13.83
N PHE A 369 -7.97 15.42 -13.28
CA PHE A 369 -8.60 15.33 -11.97
C PHE A 369 -7.91 14.26 -11.14
N ALA A 370 -7.97 14.41 -9.83
CA ALA A 370 -7.60 13.36 -8.90
C ALA A 370 -8.64 13.22 -7.80
N LEU A 371 -8.87 11.97 -7.43
CA LEU A 371 -9.75 11.51 -6.36
C LEU A 371 -8.87 10.95 -5.25
N ILE A 372 -9.03 11.43 -4.03
CA ILE A 372 -8.34 10.90 -2.84
C ILE A 372 -9.35 10.50 -1.76
N PHE A 373 -9.11 9.36 -1.13
CA PHE A 373 -9.95 8.82 -0.06
C PHE A 373 -9.15 7.85 0.82
N SER A 374 -9.64 7.66 2.04
CA SER A 374 -9.15 6.64 2.97
C SER A 374 -10.16 5.51 3.13
N PHE A 375 -9.69 4.33 3.53
CA PHE A 375 -10.56 3.17 3.74
C PHE A 375 -11.31 3.33 5.08
N PRO A 376 -12.65 3.27 5.12
CA PRO A 376 -13.41 3.38 6.36
C PRO A 376 -13.02 2.32 7.39
N GLY A 377 -12.77 2.72 8.64
CA GLY A 377 -12.30 1.83 9.71
C GLY A 377 -10.82 1.44 9.62
N ASN A 378 -10.17 1.76 8.50
CA ASN A 378 -8.75 1.56 8.21
C ASN A 378 -8.18 2.86 7.63
N GLU A 379 -8.46 3.99 8.28
CA GLU A 379 -8.22 5.33 7.72
C GLU A 379 -6.72 5.61 7.40
N MET A 380 -5.82 4.74 7.86
CA MET A 380 -4.40 4.70 7.50
C MET A 380 -4.11 4.21 6.07
N VAL A 381 -5.10 3.62 5.40
CA VAL A 381 -5.00 3.24 3.97
C VAL A 381 -5.57 4.35 3.12
N THR A 382 -4.71 5.17 2.52
CA THR A 382 -5.11 6.25 1.62
C THR A 382 -4.70 5.94 0.18
N LEU A 383 -5.61 6.14 -0.77
CA LEU A 383 -5.37 6.00 -2.20
C LEU A 383 -5.68 7.30 -2.93
N GLN A 384 -4.91 7.56 -3.98
CA GLN A 384 -5.19 8.61 -4.96
C GLN A 384 -5.38 7.99 -6.35
N ILE A 385 -6.51 8.25 -7.00
CA ILE A 385 -6.78 7.83 -8.37
C ILE A 385 -6.83 9.07 -9.27
N ARG A 386 -6.06 9.07 -10.37
CA ARG A 386 -6.00 10.18 -11.33
C ARG A 386 -6.69 9.82 -12.63
N SER A 387 -7.28 10.82 -13.27
CA SER A 387 -7.82 10.68 -14.62
C SER A 387 -7.90 12.00 -15.35
N ARG A 388 -7.94 11.96 -16.68
CA ARG A 388 -8.30 13.14 -17.50
C ARG A 388 -9.81 13.39 -17.54
N HIS A 389 -10.62 12.47 -17.03
CA HIS A 389 -12.07 12.53 -17.12
C HIS A 389 -12.75 12.33 -15.76
N SER A 390 -13.60 13.30 -15.41
CA SER A 390 -14.64 13.18 -14.40
C SER A 390 -15.82 14.05 -14.82
N SER A 391 -17.03 13.49 -14.78
CA SER A 391 -18.27 14.21 -15.10
C SER A 391 -19.21 14.37 -13.91
N LEU A 392 -18.97 13.65 -12.81
CA LEU A 392 -19.93 13.55 -11.70
C LEU A 392 -19.75 14.61 -10.61
N VAL A 393 -18.53 15.12 -10.41
CA VAL A 393 -18.21 16.04 -9.32
C VAL A 393 -17.33 17.16 -9.85
N SER A 394 -17.68 18.40 -9.49
CA SER A 394 -16.82 19.55 -9.77
C SER A 394 -15.60 19.52 -8.83
N PRO A 395 -14.38 19.73 -9.34
CA PRO A 395 -13.21 19.72 -8.49
C PRO A 395 -13.29 20.84 -7.44
N THR A 396 -12.91 20.53 -6.21
CA THR A 396 -12.69 21.52 -5.15
C THR A 396 -11.22 21.91 -5.11
N PRO A 397 -10.88 23.16 -4.70
CA PRO A 397 -9.51 23.50 -4.36
C PRO A 397 -9.00 22.60 -3.24
N VAL A 398 -7.79 22.07 -3.40
CA VAL A 398 -7.11 21.38 -2.29
C VAL A 398 -6.76 22.41 -1.24
N LYS A 399 -7.06 22.11 0.02
CA LYS A 399 -6.61 22.88 1.19
C LYS A 399 -6.10 21.91 2.24
N PHE A 400 -4.96 22.21 2.86
CA PHE A 400 -4.56 21.57 4.10
C PHE A 400 -5.35 22.12 5.26
N CYS A 401 -5.74 21.25 6.19
CA CYS A 401 -6.25 21.70 7.47
C CYS A 401 -5.07 22.17 8.33
N THR A 402 -5.18 23.39 8.85
CA THR A 402 -4.19 24.02 9.73
C THR A 402 -4.63 24.00 11.18
#